data_AF-A0A2H1X2U3-F1
#
_entry.id   AF-A0A2H1X2U3-F1
#
_cell.length_a   1.000
_cell.length_b   1.000
_cell.length_c   1.000
_cell.angle_alpha   90.00
_cell.angle_beta   90.00
_cell.angle_gamma   90.00
#
_symmetry.space_group_name_H-M   'P 1'
#
loop_
_entity.id
_entity.type
_entity.pdbx_description
1 polymer ?
#
loop_
_entity_poly.entity_id
_entity_poly.type
_entity_poly.pdbx_seq_one_letter_code
_entity_poly.pdbx_strand_id
1 'polypeptide(L)'
;MSLVSKAFESSKIVPDVIPTPPSGNIELKYPSGAVASQGNELTPTQVKEQPSVSYEADPNAFYTLVFTDPDNYDGPEPVYREWHHWLVGNIPGSDVSKGEVLSGYIGSGPPEGTGIHRYVYILYKQPGKLNFDEKRLTNKSIDGRAAFSTKKFAEKYSLGAPVAGNFYRAQFDDYVPLLYKSLGVRHKMHRLCVLILLGCVSNLTASPVQSDVAQTFLEHEVVPDVLSVAPAEYLTVKFPSGAEVNGGNVLTPTLVKDVPTLSWNANPDLFYTVVNTDPDAPSRADPVSREFAHWLVGNVPGDDIAAGDRLMQYVGAGPSLGSGLHRYVFLVYQQPAKLEFDEPRIDMTAENRRAFSIANFAKKYNLGDPIAGNFYQAEYDDYVPTVHEQLGI
;
A
#
# COMPACT_ATOMS: atom_id res chain seq x y z
N MET A 1 14.81 28.21 18.60
CA MET A 1 14.08 27.28 17.72
C MET A 1 12.65 27.15 18.26
N SER A 2 11.61 27.42 17.46
CA SER A 2 10.22 27.39 17.93
C SER A 2 9.72 25.94 18.10
N LEU A 3 8.57 25.73 18.75
CA LEU A 3 7.95 24.40 18.87
C LEU A 3 7.65 23.81 17.50
N VAL A 4 7.15 24.64 16.58
CA VAL A 4 6.92 24.24 15.18
C VAL A 4 8.22 23.78 14.53
N SER A 5 9.30 24.54 14.67
CA SER A 5 10.57 24.18 14.06
C SER A 5 11.09 22.82 14.55
N LYS A 6 11.03 22.57 15.87
CA LYS A 6 11.43 21.28 16.44
C LYS A 6 10.56 20.14 15.94
N ALA A 7 9.24 20.34 15.84
CA ALA A 7 8.33 19.31 15.37
C ALA A 7 8.58 18.92 13.90
N PHE A 8 8.84 19.91 13.04
CA PHE A 8 9.17 19.68 11.63
C PHE A 8 10.48 18.90 11.46
N GLU A 9 11.50 19.19 12.28
CA GLU A 9 12.76 18.43 12.28
C GLU A 9 12.56 17.01 12.84
N SER A 10 11.90 16.85 13.99
CA SER A 10 11.70 15.54 14.63
C SER A 10 10.85 14.59 13.80
N SER A 11 9.90 15.13 13.03
CA SER A 11 9.04 14.35 12.12
C SER A 11 9.63 14.20 10.71
N LYS A 12 10.91 14.55 10.54
CA LYS A 12 11.67 14.47 9.29
C LYS A 12 11.08 15.26 8.12
N ILE A 13 10.11 16.15 8.36
CA ILE A 13 9.59 17.07 7.32
C ILE A 13 10.73 17.96 6.81
N VAL A 14 11.63 18.33 7.72
CA VAL A 14 12.99 18.71 7.37
C VAL A 14 13.87 17.46 7.55
N PRO A 15 14.63 17.00 6.53
CA PRO A 15 14.82 17.64 5.22
C PRO A 15 13.87 17.15 4.13
N ASP A 16 12.93 16.24 4.41
CA ASP A 16 12.18 15.52 3.38
C ASP A 16 11.44 16.44 2.39
N VAL A 17 10.70 17.41 2.92
CA VAL A 17 9.75 18.27 2.18
C VAL A 17 10.33 19.66 1.95
N ILE A 18 11.03 20.21 2.95
CA ILE A 18 11.58 21.57 2.92
C ILE A 18 13.00 21.60 3.52
N PRO A 19 13.87 22.51 3.07
CA PRO A 19 15.27 22.56 3.50
C PRO A 19 15.45 23.17 4.89
N THR A 20 14.52 24.02 5.34
CA THR A 20 14.59 24.74 6.61
C THR A 20 13.23 24.74 7.30
N PRO A 21 13.17 24.58 8.63
CA PRO A 21 11.91 24.59 9.35
C PRO A 21 11.30 26.01 9.40
N PRO A 22 9.96 26.15 9.33
CA PRO A 22 9.29 27.42 9.62
C PRO A 22 9.38 27.76 11.10
N SER A 23 9.36 29.05 11.43
CA SER A 23 9.30 29.53 12.81
C SER A 23 7.88 29.79 13.30
N GLY A 24 6.98 30.21 12.41
CA GLY A 24 5.56 30.49 12.71
C GLY A 24 4.67 29.25 12.67
N ASN A 25 3.52 29.33 13.33
CA ASN A 25 2.48 28.28 13.29
C ASN A 25 1.37 28.66 12.30
N ILE A 26 0.74 27.65 11.70
CA ILE A 26 -0.55 27.78 11.03
C ILE A 26 -1.61 27.16 11.92
N GLU A 27 -2.65 27.90 12.27
CA GLU A 27 -3.82 27.34 12.94
C GLU A 27 -4.77 26.74 11.90
N LEU A 28 -5.05 25.45 12.06
CA LEU A 28 -5.90 24.67 11.17
C LEU A 28 -7.06 24.10 11.97
N LYS A 29 -8.26 24.59 11.70
CA LYS A 29 -9.49 24.11 12.33
C LYS A 29 -10.45 23.58 11.28
N TYR A 30 -10.78 22.30 11.40
CA TYR A 30 -11.66 21.61 10.47
C TYR A 30 -13.13 21.83 10.84
N PRO A 31 -14.06 21.79 9.86
CA PRO A 31 -15.49 21.86 10.13
C PRO A 31 -16.01 20.77 11.09
N SER A 32 -15.32 19.63 11.16
CA SER A 32 -15.58 18.55 12.12
C SER A 32 -15.32 18.93 13.58
N GLY A 33 -14.65 20.05 13.83
CA GLY A 33 -14.14 20.45 15.14
C GLY A 33 -12.71 19.99 15.41
N ALA A 34 -12.14 19.13 14.55
CA ALA A 34 -10.74 18.70 14.67
C ALA A 34 -9.75 19.86 14.46
N VAL A 35 -8.61 19.79 15.14
CA VAL A 35 -7.53 20.80 15.07
C VAL A 35 -6.21 20.09 14.84
N ALA A 36 -5.43 20.54 13.85
CA ALA A 36 -4.08 20.03 13.65
C ALA A 36 -3.08 20.73 14.58
N SER A 37 -2.23 19.95 15.21
CA SER A 37 -1.34 20.34 16.30
C SER A 37 -0.02 19.57 16.19
N GLN A 38 0.83 20.00 15.25
CA GLN A 38 2.22 19.57 15.07
C GLN A 38 2.44 18.05 15.19
N GLY A 39 1.64 17.26 14.46
CA GLY A 39 1.81 15.82 14.37
C GLY A 39 0.84 14.97 15.19
N ASN A 40 -0.18 15.57 15.80
CA ASN A 40 -1.32 14.78 16.30
C ASN A 40 -1.97 13.97 15.18
N GLU A 41 -2.66 12.90 15.55
CA GLU A 41 -3.40 12.07 14.60
C GLU A 41 -4.82 12.62 14.41
N LEU A 42 -5.22 12.76 13.16
CA LEU A 42 -6.58 13.07 12.74
C LEU A 42 -7.03 12.01 11.73
N THR A 43 -8.32 11.71 11.67
CA THR A 43 -8.82 10.72 10.70
C THR A 43 -9.17 11.39 9.36
N PRO A 44 -9.09 10.66 8.22
CA PRO A 44 -9.58 11.15 6.93
C PRO A 44 -11.02 11.70 7.00
N THR A 45 -11.91 11.04 7.76
CA THR A 45 -13.28 11.53 8.01
C THR A 45 -13.32 12.91 8.66
N GLN A 46 -12.45 13.19 9.64
CA GLN A 46 -12.38 14.48 10.32
C GLN A 46 -11.88 15.60 9.42
N VAL A 47 -11.00 15.27 8.47
CA VAL A 47 -10.31 16.24 7.60
C VAL A 47 -10.85 16.26 6.17
N LYS A 48 -12.00 15.63 5.92
CA LYS A 48 -12.59 15.55 4.58
C LYS A 48 -12.97 16.90 3.96
N GLU A 49 -13.34 17.87 4.80
CA GLU A 49 -13.68 19.22 4.39
C GLU A 49 -12.49 20.17 4.60
N GLN A 50 -12.37 21.18 3.75
CA GLN A 50 -11.31 22.20 3.83
C GLN A 50 -11.32 22.89 5.22
N PRO A 51 -10.17 23.03 5.90
CA PRO A 51 -10.11 23.73 7.19
C PRO A 51 -10.17 25.25 7.02
N SER A 52 -10.54 25.95 8.09
CA SER A 52 -10.18 27.36 8.24
C SER A 52 -8.69 27.46 8.57
N VAL A 53 -8.00 28.38 7.89
CA VAL A 53 -6.56 28.60 8.00
C VAL A 53 -6.33 29.99 8.58
N SER A 54 -5.55 30.07 9.67
CA SER A 54 -5.14 31.34 10.27
C SER A 54 -3.63 31.34 10.53
N TYR A 55 -2.98 32.48 10.29
CA TYR A 55 -1.56 32.69 10.52
C TYR A 55 -1.25 34.18 10.62
N GLU A 56 -0.14 34.50 11.27
CA GLU A 56 0.39 35.85 11.34
C GLU A 56 0.87 36.31 9.96
N ALA A 57 0.28 37.40 9.46
CA ALA A 57 0.53 37.91 8.11
C ALA A 57 0.74 39.42 8.09
N ASP A 58 1.61 39.86 7.19
CA ASP A 58 1.69 41.25 6.75
C ASP A 58 0.49 41.53 5.83
N PRO A 59 -0.41 42.46 6.18
CA PRO A 59 -1.64 42.71 5.42
C PRO A 59 -1.38 43.26 4.00
N ASN A 60 -0.18 43.75 3.72
CA ASN A 60 0.20 44.29 2.42
C ASN A 60 1.00 43.29 1.56
N ALA A 61 1.23 42.08 2.06
CA ALA A 61 1.98 41.05 1.36
C ALA A 61 1.06 39.98 0.74
N PHE A 62 1.65 39.19 -0.16
CA PHE A 62 1.02 38.00 -0.72
C PHE A 62 1.66 36.74 -0.18
N TYR A 63 0.88 35.68 -0.05
CA TYR A 63 1.33 34.40 0.48
C TYR A 63 0.94 33.23 -0.42
N THR A 64 1.74 32.17 -0.36
CA THR A 64 1.43 30.87 -0.96
C THR A 64 1.29 29.81 0.12
N LEU A 65 0.19 29.07 0.11
CA LEU A 65 -0.08 27.93 0.97
C LEU A 65 0.05 26.63 0.17
N VAL A 66 0.87 25.70 0.67
CA VAL A 66 1.05 24.34 0.15
C VAL A 66 0.53 23.36 1.20
N PHE A 67 -0.31 22.41 0.80
CA PHE A 67 -0.72 21.26 1.60
C PHE A 67 -0.33 19.99 0.86
N THR A 68 0.51 19.15 1.46
CA THR A 68 1.20 18.06 0.76
C THR A 68 1.37 16.82 1.62
N ASP A 69 1.40 15.65 0.98
CA ASP A 69 1.67 14.34 1.59
C ASP A 69 2.99 13.79 1.01
N PRO A 70 4.09 13.71 1.80
CA PRO A 70 5.36 13.18 1.36
C PRO A 70 5.46 11.65 1.47
N ASP A 71 4.44 10.97 2.00
CA ASP A 71 4.46 9.55 2.35
C ASP A 71 3.63 8.69 1.38
N ASN A 72 3.04 9.31 0.34
CA ASN A 72 2.39 8.62 -0.76
C ASN A 72 3.44 7.90 -1.65
N TYR A 73 3.85 6.68 -1.25
CA TYR A 73 4.84 5.84 -1.91
C TYR A 73 4.38 4.38 -1.96
N ASP A 74 4.27 3.79 -3.16
CA ASP A 74 4.12 2.34 -3.37
C ASP A 74 4.81 1.94 -4.71
N GLY A 75 6.13 1.72 -4.70
CA GLY A 75 6.82 0.98 -5.79
C GLY A 75 8.25 1.39 -6.20
N PRO A 76 9.00 0.51 -6.88
CA PRO A 76 10.46 0.62 -7.12
C PRO A 76 10.90 1.53 -8.31
N GLU A 77 10.33 2.75 -8.42
CA GLU A 77 10.66 3.94 -9.27
C GLU A 77 9.46 4.44 -10.14
N PRO A 78 9.23 5.76 -10.37
CA PRO A 78 9.75 6.94 -9.69
C PRO A 78 8.74 7.48 -8.65
N VAL A 79 9.29 7.82 -7.48
CA VAL A 79 8.83 8.72 -6.43
C VAL A 79 7.50 9.49 -6.72
N TYR A 80 6.35 8.97 -6.28
CA TYR A 80 5.06 9.68 -6.30
C TYR A 80 4.92 10.72 -5.18
N ARG A 81 5.87 10.74 -4.25
CA ARG A 81 5.98 11.84 -3.28
C ARG A 81 6.55 13.09 -3.96
N GLU A 82 6.04 14.24 -3.63
CA GLU A 82 4.90 14.50 -2.75
C GLU A 82 3.59 14.43 -3.55
N TRP A 83 2.48 14.12 -2.87
CA TRP A 83 1.14 14.30 -3.43
C TRP A 83 0.53 15.58 -2.85
N HIS A 84 0.29 16.60 -3.66
CA HIS A 84 -0.20 17.88 -3.13
C HIS A 84 -1.73 17.94 -3.05
N HIS A 85 -2.23 18.06 -1.82
CA HIS A 85 -3.64 18.07 -1.48
C HIS A 85 -4.32 19.42 -1.71
N TRP A 86 -3.60 20.52 -1.57
CA TRP A 86 -4.14 21.87 -1.79
C TRP A 86 -3.00 22.85 -2.09
N LEU A 87 -3.22 23.74 -3.05
CA LEU A 87 -2.22 24.75 -3.42
C LEU A 87 -2.93 26.06 -3.74
N VAL A 88 -2.60 27.11 -2.99
CA VAL A 88 -3.21 28.43 -3.13
C VAL A 88 -2.11 29.49 -3.15
N GLY A 89 -1.99 30.20 -4.26
CA GLY A 89 -1.07 31.33 -4.41
C GLY A 89 -1.78 32.67 -4.23
N ASN A 90 -1.02 33.76 -4.25
CA ASN A 90 -1.54 35.14 -4.26
C ASN A 90 -2.56 35.44 -3.15
N ILE A 91 -2.42 34.81 -1.98
CA ILE A 91 -3.27 35.09 -0.82
C ILE A 91 -2.93 36.49 -0.27
N PRO A 92 -3.84 37.48 -0.28
CA PRO A 92 -3.57 38.80 0.26
C PRO A 92 -3.67 38.80 1.79
N GLY A 93 -2.59 39.14 2.48
CA GLY A 93 -2.51 39.03 3.94
C GLY A 93 -2.79 37.60 4.40
N SER A 94 -3.82 37.41 5.24
CA SER A 94 -4.23 36.10 5.76
C SER A 94 -5.55 35.57 5.18
N ASP A 95 -6.14 36.26 4.21
CA ASP A 95 -7.46 35.90 3.66
C ASP A 95 -7.34 34.85 2.55
N VAL A 96 -7.19 33.57 2.94
CA VAL A 96 -7.02 32.44 2.02
C VAL A 96 -8.16 32.34 0.99
N SER A 97 -9.37 32.82 1.34
CA SER A 97 -10.53 32.81 0.42
C SER A 97 -10.36 33.73 -0.79
N LYS A 98 -9.50 34.75 -0.69
CA LYS A 98 -9.16 35.68 -1.78
C LYS A 98 -7.92 35.24 -2.57
N GLY A 99 -7.29 34.14 -2.19
CA GLY A 99 -6.16 33.57 -2.91
C GLY A 99 -6.56 32.94 -4.24
N GLU A 100 -5.56 32.77 -5.10
CA GLU A 100 -5.68 32.04 -6.36
C GLU A 100 -5.49 30.55 -6.13
N VAL A 101 -6.58 29.77 -6.26
CA VAL A 101 -6.53 28.31 -6.10
C VAL A 101 -5.88 27.67 -7.32
N LEU A 102 -4.65 27.17 -7.15
CA LEU A 102 -3.91 26.43 -8.18
C LEU A 102 -4.30 24.96 -8.20
N SER A 103 -4.57 24.38 -7.04
CA SER A 103 -5.08 23.01 -6.92
C SER A 103 -6.08 22.96 -5.79
N GLY A 104 -7.33 22.57 -6.06
CA GLY A 104 -8.42 22.54 -5.09
C GLY A 104 -8.18 21.57 -3.92
N TYR A 105 -8.81 21.81 -2.78
CA TYR A 105 -8.62 20.98 -1.59
C TYR A 105 -9.13 19.55 -1.80
N ILE A 106 -8.28 18.56 -1.51
CA ILE A 106 -8.66 17.16 -1.36
C ILE A 106 -8.20 16.73 0.04
N GLY A 107 -9.10 16.16 0.85
CA GLY A 107 -8.78 15.69 2.20
C GLY A 107 -7.77 14.54 2.20
N SER A 108 -7.35 14.09 3.38
CA SER A 108 -6.50 12.90 3.51
C SER A 108 -7.17 11.69 2.87
N GLY A 109 -6.37 10.90 2.16
CA GLY A 109 -6.82 9.66 1.54
C GLY A 109 -5.69 8.65 1.48
N PRO A 110 -5.03 8.34 2.62
CA PRO A 110 -3.96 7.34 2.64
C PRO A 110 -4.59 5.98 2.30
N PRO A 111 -4.02 5.21 1.36
CA PRO A 111 -4.55 3.90 1.01
C PRO A 111 -4.61 2.95 2.23
N GLU A 112 -5.48 1.96 2.16
CA GLU A 112 -5.54 0.92 3.20
C GLU A 112 -4.20 0.16 3.24
N GLY A 113 -3.64 -0.02 4.43
CA GLY A 113 -2.39 -0.77 4.61
C GLY A 113 -1.08 0.02 4.40
N THR A 114 -1.11 1.28 3.94
CA THR A 114 0.12 2.11 3.80
C THR A 114 0.58 2.76 5.10
N GLY A 115 -0.18 2.55 6.18
CA GLY A 115 0.12 3.06 7.51
C GLY A 115 -0.17 4.56 7.67
N ILE A 116 0.61 5.21 8.53
CA ILE A 116 0.41 6.60 8.91
C ILE A 116 1.19 7.53 7.98
N HIS A 117 0.49 8.41 7.27
CA HIS A 117 1.06 9.45 6.42
C HIS A 117 1.12 10.80 7.15
N ARG A 118 2.10 11.64 6.76
CA ARG A 118 2.26 13.03 7.23
C ARG A 118 1.54 13.99 6.29
N TYR A 119 0.63 14.77 6.83
CA TYR A 119 -0.15 15.76 6.08
C TYR A 119 0.34 17.17 6.44
N VAL A 120 1.14 17.77 5.57
CA VAL A 120 1.98 18.93 5.89
C VAL A 120 1.47 20.21 5.22
N TYR A 121 1.18 21.23 6.02
CA TYR A 121 0.89 22.59 5.56
C TYR A 121 2.12 23.49 5.70
N ILE A 122 2.44 24.21 4.62
CA ILE A 122 3.62 25.08 4.52
C ILE A 122 3.18 26.41 3.92
N LEU A 123 3.53 27.50 4.58
CA LEU A 123 3.23 28.85 4.14
C LEU A 123 4.51 29.59 3.76
N TYR A 124 4.50 30.23 2.60
CA TYR A 124 5.57 31.11 2.12
C TYR A 124 5.07 32.54 1.96
N LYS A 125 5.91 33.52 2.31
CA LYS A 125 5.69 34.93 1.94
C LYS A 125 6.24 35.13 0.52
N GLN A 126 5.39 35.57 -0.41
CA GLN A 126 5.79 35.84 -1.79
C GLN A 126 6.61 37.15 -1.88
N PRO A 127 7.53 37.27 -2.85
CA PRO A 127 8.25 38.52 -3.11
C PRO A 127 7.31 39.64 -3.64
N GLY A 128 6.13 39.27 -4.10
CA GLY A 128 5.08 40.15 -4.61
C GLY A 128 3.92 39.31 -5.13
N LYS A 129 2.97 39.92 -5.86
CA LYS A 129 1.95 39.17 -6.58
C LYS A 129 2.61 38.40 -7.73
N LEU A 130 2.36 37.11 -7.84
CA LEU A 130 2.98 36.21 -8.81
C LEU A 130 2.00 35.83 -9.94
N ASN A 131 2.54 35.41 -11.07
CA ASN A 131 1.78 34.79 -12.15
C ASN A 131 2.13 33.29 -12.18
N PHE A 132 1.20 32.44 -11.75
CA PHE A 132 1.41 30.99 -11.73
C PHE A 132 1.03 30.35 -13.06
N ASP A 133 1.98 29.70 -13.71
CA ASP A 133 1.77 28.94 -14.97
C ASP A 133 1.33 27.49 -14.72
N GLU A 134 1.20 27.07 -13.46
CA GLU A 134 0.75 25.72 -13.10
C GLU A 134 -0.63 25.37 -13.67
N LYS A 135 -0.87 24.10 -13.96
CA LYS A 135 -2.21 23.68 -14.34
C LYS A 135 -3.17 23.88 -13.15
N ARG A 136 -4.35 24.45 -13.41
CA ARG A 136 -5.40 24.55 -12.39
C ARG A 136 -6.07 23.19 -12.20
N LEU A 137 -5.89 22.59 -11.02
CA LEU A 137 -6.42 21.27 -10.68
C LEU A 137 -7.69 21.39 -9.84
N THR A 138 -8.73 20.62 -10.17
CA THR A 138 -9.97 20.59 -9.40
C THR A 138 -9.86 19.65 -8.19
N ASN A 139 -10.83 19.69 -7.29
CA ASN A 139 -10.98 18.73 -6.20
C ASN A 139 -11.74 17.45 -6.59
N LYS A 140 -11.86 17.15 -7.90
CA LYS A 140 -12.66 16.03 -8.44
C LYS A 140 -11.84 15.02 -9.22
N SER A 141 -10.52 15.18 -9.28
CA SER A 141 -9.59 14.27 -9.96
C SER A 141 -8.25 14.24 -9.23
N ILE A 142 -7.58 13.10 -9.32
CA ILE A 142 -6.22 12.87 -8.83
C ILE A 142 -5.14 13.30 -9.84
N ASP A 143 -5.52 13.62 -11.08
CA ASP A 143 -4.58 13.88 -12.16
C ASP A 143 -3.68 15.08 -11.87
N GLY A 144 -2.37 14.90 -12.05
CA GLY A 144 -1.37 15.96 -11.90
C GLY A 144 -1.03 16.32 -10.46
N ARG A 145 -1.45 15.51 -9.48
CA ARG A 145 -1.20 15.71 -8.05
C ARG A 145 0.05 15.02 -7.52
N ALA A 146 0.44 13.90 -8.14
CA ALA A 146 1.58 13.10 -7.73
C ALA A 146 2.91 13.68 -8.22
N ALA A 147 4.01 13.26 -7.61
CA ALA A 147 5.38 13.70 -7.93
C ALA A 147 5.56 15.23 -7.85
N PHE A 148 4.75 15.89 -7.03
CA PHE A 148 4.95 17.29 -6.68
C PHE A 148 6.21 17.43 -5.82
N SER A 149 6.88 18.59 -5.93
CA SER A 149 8.01 18.89 -5.05
C SER A 149 7.85 20.29 -4.51
N THR A 150 7.60 20.40 -3.20
CA THR A 150 7.45 21.68 -2.54
C THR A 150 8.73 22.53 -2.69
N LYS A 151 9.91 21.90 -2.65
CA LYS A 151 11.20 22.57 -2.88
C LYS A 151 11.28 23.18 -4.27
N LYS A 152 11.06 22.39 -5.32
CA LYS A 152 11.14 22.87 -6.71
C LYS A 152 10.11 23.97 -6.98
N PHE A 153 8.90 23.85 -6.41
CA PHE A 153 7.88 24.88 -6.53
C PHE A 153 8.31 26.19 -5.86
N ALA A 154 8.83 26.12 -4.63
CA ALA A 154 9.33 27.29 -3.91
C ALA A 154 10.51 27.97 -4.63
N GLU A 155 11.43 27.18 -5.20
CA GLU A 155 12.54 27.66 -6.02
C GLU A 155 12.05 28.35 -7.30
N LYS A 156 11.16 27.70 -8.06
CA LYS A 156 10.60 28.21 -9.33
C LYS A 156 10.00 29.61 -9.17
N TYR A 157 9.32 29.86 -8.06
CA TYR A 157 8.65 31.13 -7.78
C TYR A 157 9.40 32.06 -6.82
N SER A 158 10.65 31.73 -6.47
CA SER A 158 11.48 32.53 -5.56
C SER A 158 10.78 32.84 -4.23
N LEU A 159 10.10 31.85 -3.66
CA LEU A 159 9.31 31.99 -2.43
C LEU A 159 10.16 32.13 -1.16
N GLY A 160 11.46 31.83 -1.24
CA GLY A 160 12.37 31.90 -0.10
C GLY A 160 12.10 30.82 0.96
N ALA A 161 12.41 31.13 2.22
CA ALA A 161 12.19 30.22 3.34
C ALA A 161 10.71 30.19 3.77
N PRO A 162 10.19 29.03 4.21
CA PRO A 162 8.84 28.93 4.74
C PRO A 162 8.71 29.74 6.03
N VAL A 163 7.64 30.53 6.15
CA VAL A 163 7.43 31.45 7.28
C VAL A 163 6.57 30.85 8.38
N ALA A 164 5.65 29.96 8.03
CA ALA A 164 4.81 29.23 8.96
C ALA A 164 4.52 27.82 8.47
N GLY A 165 4.20 26.91 9.38
CA GLY A 165 3.78 25.56 9.04
C GLY A 165 3.01 24.89 10.17
N ASN A 166 2.31 23.81 9.83
CA ASN A 166 1.71 22.87 10.76
C ASN A 166 1.51 21.54 10.03
N PHE A 167 1.27 20.46 10.75
CA PHE A 167 0.98 19.16 10.15
C PHE A 167 0.21 18.28 11.12
N TYR A 168 -0.40 17.24 10.57
CA TYR A 168 -0.98 16.13 11.33
C TYR A 168 -0.60 14.82 10.66
N ARG A 169 -0.99 13.72 11.29
CA ARG A 169 -0.80 12.37 10.80
C ARG A 169 -2.16 11.72 10.57
N ALA A 170 -2.31 10.94 9.51
CA ALA A 170 -3.53 10.18 9.27
C ALA A 170 -3.21 8.85 8.60
N GLN A 171 -3.98 7.84 8.93
CA GLN A 171 -4.02 6.54 8.27
C GLN A 171 -5.43 6.28 7.74
N PHE A 172 -5.60 5.17 7.03
CA PHE A 172 -6.86 4.79 6.42
C PHE A 172 -8.04 4.79 7.42
N ASP A 173 -9.21 5.22 6.95
CA ASP A 173 -10.51 5.00 7.58
C ASP A 173 -11.59 4.79 6.50
N ASP A 174 -12.82 4.49 6.93
CA ASP A 174 -13.95 4.16 6.04
C ASP A 174 -14.39 5.31 5.10
N TYR A 175 -13.89 6.53 5.26
CA TYR A 175 -14.16 7.63 4.33
C TYR A 175 -13.27 7.56 3.08
N VAL A 176 -12.07 6.98 3.16
CA VAL A 176 -11.10 6.95 2.04
C VAL A 176 -11.69 6.30 0.78
N PRO A 177 -12.42 5.17 0.83
CA PRO A 177 -13.07 4.61 -0.36
C PRO A 177 -14.13 5.54 -0.96
N LEU A 178 -14.85 6.30 -0.13
CA LEU A 178 -15.83 7.29 -0.59
C LEU A 178 -15.15 8.47 -1.28
N LEU A 179 -14.00 8.91 -0.75
CA LEU A 179 -13.17 9.93 -1.35
C LEU A 179 -12.68 9.47 -2.73
N TYR A 180 -12.10 8.28 -2.85
CA TYR A 180 -11.63 7.72 -4.12
C TYR A 180 -12.75 7.63 -5.17
N LYS A 181 -13.92 7.14 -4.77
CA LYS A 181 -15.10 7.11 -5.63
C LYS A 181 -15.47 8.52 -6.13
N SER A 182 -15.41 9.53 -5.25
CA SER A 182 -15.72 10.93 -5.60
C SER A 182 -14.71 11.56 -6.56
N LEU A 183 -13.45 11.09 -6.51
CA LEU A 183 -12.35 11.54 -7.37
C LEU A 183 -12.30 10.79 -8.72
N GLY A 184 -13.28 9.91 -8.99
CA GLY A 184 -13.30 9.10 -10.20
C GLY A 184 -12.21 8.02 -10.22
N VAL A 185 -11.55 7.77 -9.08
CA VAL A 185 -10.65 6.62 -8.91
C VAL A 185 -11.53 5.38 -8.96
N ARG A 186 -11.38 4.57 -10.00
CA ARG A 186 -12.21 3.39 -10.20
C ARG A 186 -11.83 2.32 -9.17
N HIS A 187 -12.54 2.31 -8.05
CA HIS A 187 -12.63 1.14 -7.20
C HIS A 187 -13.59 0.11 -7.83
N LYS A 188 -13.13 -1.11 -8.08
CA LYS A 188 -14.01 -2.27 -8.25
C LYS A 188 -14.64 -2.53 -6.87
N MET A 189 -15.91 -2.15 -6.67
CA MET A 189 -16.65 -2.43 -5.43
C MET A 189 -16.62 -3.94 -5.11
N HIS A 190 -15.94 -4.34 -4.04
CA HIS A 190 -16.33 -5.49 -3.26
C HIS A 190 -17.68 -5.18 -2.59
N ARG A 191 -18.64 -6.09 -2.72
CA ARG A 191 -20.03 -5.93 -2.26
C ARG A 191 -20.07 -5.72 -0.74
N LEU A 192 -20.32 -4.49 -0.30
CA LEU A 192 -20.91 -4.25 1.03
C LEU A 192 -22.44 -4.25 0.87
N CYS A 193 -23.10 -5.20 1.53
CA CYS A 193 -24.55 -5.34 1.56
C CYS A 193 -25.23 -4.03 2.03
N VAL A 194 -25.88 -3.33 1.10
CA VAL A 194 -27.00 -2.44 1.41
C VAL A 194 -28.17 -2.88 0.54
N LEU A 195 -29.11 -3.60 1.14
CA LEU A 195 -30.40 -3.92 0.55
C LEU A 195 -31.19 -2.61 0.35
N ILE A 196 -31.27 -2.10 -0.88
CA ILE A 196 -32.42 -1.30 -1.34
C ILE A 196 -32.75 -1.71 -2.77
N LEU A 197 -33.96 -2.23 -2.95
CA LEU A 197 -34.57 -2.56 -4.24
C LEU A 197 -34.64 -1.33 -5.16
N LEU A 198 -34.29 -1.48 -6.44
CA LEU A 198 -35.20 -1.40 -7.60
C LEU A 198 -34.42 -1.18 -8.92
N GLY A 199 -34.66 -2.09 -9.87
CA GLY A 199 -34.83 -1.86 -11.32
C GLY A 199 -33.92 -0.89 -12.08
N CYS A 200 -33.07 -1.44 -12.97
CA CYS A 200 -33.25 -1.36 -14.43
C CYS A 200 -31.96 -1.71 -15.19
N VAL A 201 -32.17 -2.37 -16.33
CA VAL A 201 -31.19 -2.94 -17.26
C VAL A 201 -30.72 -1.87 -18.24
N SER A 202 -29.42 -1.80 -18.58
CA SER A 202 -28.99 -1.56 -19.97
C SER A 202 -27.52 -1.95 -20.19
N ASN A 203 -27.29 -2.63 -21.32
CA ASN A 203 -26.01 -3.12 -21.83
C ASN A 203 -25.03 -1.98 -22.17
N LEU A 204 -23.76 -2.14 -21.78
CA LEU A 204 -22.62 -1.44 -22.37
C LEU A 204 -21.47 -2.42 -22.56
N THR A 205 -20.95 -2.44 -23.78
CA THR A 205 -19.92 -3.31 -24.33
C THR A 205 -18.60 -3.22 -23.56
N ALA A 206 -18.03 -4.37 -23.19
CA ALA A 206 -16.83 -4.51 -22.37
C ALA A 206 -15.53 -4.30 -23.16
N SER A 207 -14.66 -3.41 -22.67
CA SER A 207 -13.21 -3.46 -22.91
C SER A 207 -12.60 -4.64 -22.16
N PRO A 208 -11.43 -5.20 -22.56
CA PRO A 208 -10.91 -6.43 -21.97
C PRO A 208 -10.57 -6.20 -20.50
N VAL A 209 -11.31 -6.89 -19.63
CA VAL A 209 -11.17 -6.85 -18.17
C VAL A 209 -9.89 -7.58 -17.80
N GLN A 210 -8.91 -6.88 -17.23
CA GLN A 210 -7.83 -7.52 -16.51
C GLN A 210 -8.44 -8.27 -15.31
N SER A 211 -8.13 -9.57 -15.19
CA SER A 211 -8.77 -10.48 -14.23
C SER A 211 -8.66 -9.96 -12.80
N ASP A 212 -9.65 -10.27 -11.97
CA ASP A 212 -9.68 -9.90 -10.54
C ASP A 212 -8.39 -10.33 -9.80
N VAL A 213 -7.90 -11.52 -10.13
CA VAL A 213 -6.66 -12.11 -9.62
C VAL A 213 -5.45 -11.24 -9.93
N ALA A 214 -5.29 -10.83 -11.20
CA ALA A 214 -4.12 -10.05 -11.60
C ALA A 214 -4.08 -8.69 -10.89
N GLN A 215 -5.24 -8.09 -10.68
CA GLN A 215 -5.35 -6.86 -9.93
C GLN A 215 -4.96 -7.07 -8.45
N THR A 216 -5.50 -8.09 -7.79
CA THR A 216 -5.20 -8.36 -6.38
C THR A 216 -3.73 -8.71 -6.14
N PHE A 217 -3.10 -9.45 -7.04
CA PHE A 217 -1.66 -9.74 -6.98
C PHE A 217 -0.79 -8.48 -7.17
N LEU A 218 -1.24 -7.52 -7.98
CA LEU A 218 -0.58 -6.22 -8.12
C LEU A 218 -0.80 -5.33 -6.90
N GLU A 219 -2.03 -5.26 -6.37
CA GLU A 219 -2.40 -4.42 -5.23
C GLU A 219 -1.60 -4.76 -3.96
N HIS A 220 -1.29 -6.03 -3.75
CA HIS A 220 -0.47 -6.47 -2.61
C HIS A 220 1.00 -6.62 -2.96
N GLU A 221 1.44 -6.08 -4.10
CA GLU A 221 2.81 -6.12 -4.62
C GLU A 221 3.39 -7.54 -4.80
N VAL A 222 2.58 -8.60 -4.75
CA VAL A 222 3.02 -9.97 -5.07
C VAL A 222 3.57 -10.00 -6.49
N VAL A 223 2.96 -9.24 -7.39
CA VAL A 223 3.62 -8.70 -8.58
C VAL A 223 4.00 -7.25 -8.25
N PRO A 224 5.28 -6.83 -8.32
CA PRO A 224 6.41 -7.55 -8.92
C PRO A 224 7.29 -8.36 -7.94
N ASP A 225 6.99 -8.39 -6.62
CA ASP A 225 7.96 -8.88 -5.63
C ASP A 225 8.29 -10.38 -5.73
N VAL A 226 7.29 -11.19 -6.06
CA VAL A 226 7.39 -12.65 -6.17
C VAL A 226 7.32 -13.08 -7.63
N LEU A 227 6.47 -12.40 -8.41
CA LEU A 227 6.11 -12.76 -9.76
C LEU A 227 6.25 -11.59 -10.73
N SER A 228 6.66 -11.87 -11.96
CA SER A 228 6.59 -10.89 -13.06
C SER A 228 5.20 -10.80 -13.70
N VAL A 229 4.41 -11.86 -13.60
CA VAL A 229 3.06 -11.98 -14.18
C VAL A 229 2.16 -12.66 -13.16
N ALA A 230 0.98 -12.09 -12.93
CA ALA A 230 0.01 -12.66 -12.01
C ALA A 230 -0.65 -13.94 -12.59
N PRO A 231 -1.13 -14.86 -11.74
CA PRO A 231 -1.84 -16.05 -12.19
C PRO A 231 -3.13 -15.72 -12.93
N ALA A 232 -3.60 -16.66 -13.77
CA ALA A 232 -4.83 -16.49 -14.53
C ALA A 232 -6.08 -16.57 -13.65
N GLU A 233 -6.06 -17.42 -12.62
CA GLU A 233 -7.20 -17.70 -11.73
C GLU A 233 -6.81 -17.79 -10.24
N TYR A 234 -7.81 -17.66 -9.36
CA TYR A 234 -7.62 -17.88 -7.93
C TYR A 234 -7.46 -19.36 -7.63
N LEU A 235 -6.42 -19.69 -6.87
CA LEU A 235 -6.32 -20.98 -6.19
C LEU A 235 -7.27 -20.97 -4.99
N THR A 236 -8.11 -22.01 -4.86
CA THR A 236 -8.88 -22.21 -3.63
C THR A 236 -7.96 -22.79 -2.56
N VAL A 237 -7.84 -22.13 -1.41
CA VAL A 237 -7.05 -22.59 -0.27
C VAL A 237 -7.94 -22.60 0.98
N LYS A 238 -8.11 -23.77 1.59
CA LYS A 238 -8.93 -23.93 2.81
C LYS A 238 -8.14 -24.64 3.89
N PHE A 239 -8.04 -24.02 5.05
CA PHE A 239 -7.37 -24.58 6.21
C PHE A 239 -8.30 -25.50 7.01
N PRO A 240 -7.76 -26.52 7.70
CA PRO A 240 -8.55 -27.39 8.59
C PRO A 240 -9.31 -26.64 9.69
N SER A 241 -8.86 -25.44 10.06
CA SER A 241 -9.55 -24.52 10.99
C SER A 241 -10.88 -23.99 10.45
N GLY A 242 -11.15 -24.14 9.14
CA GLY A 242 -12.27 -23.51 8.43
C GLY A 242 -11.92 -22.15 7.82
N ALA A 243 -10.70 -21.63 8.04
CA ALA A 243 -10.25 -20.40 7.41
C ALA A 243 -10.02 -20.60 5.90
N GLU A 244 -10.39 -19.60 5.10
CA GLU A 244 -10.20 -19.60 3.65
C GLU A 244 -9.35 -18.41 3.22
N VAL A 245 -8.49 -18.62 2.24
CA VAL A 245 -7.66 -17.56 1.66
C VAL A 245 -8.44 -16.83 0.58
N ASN A 246 -8.49 -15.50 0.69
CA ASN A 246 -9.27 -14.61 -0.15
C ASN A 246 -8.46 -13.36 -0.47
N GLY A 247 -7.52 -13.47 -1.41
CA GLY A 247 -6.92 -12.31 -2.09
C GLY A 247 -6.29 -11.28 -1.15
N GLY A 248 -5.49 -11.71 -0.18
CA GLY A 248 -4.78 -10.84 0.75
C GLY A 248 -5.46 -10.60 2.09
N ASN A 249 -6.58 -11.29 2.38
CA ASN A 249 -7.20 -11.26 3.70
C ASN A 249 -6.22 -11.61 4.83
N VAL A 250 -6.46 -11.04 6.01
CA VAL A 250 -5.63 -11.32 7.19
C VAL A 250 -6.11 -12.59 7.89
N LEU A 251 -5.21 -13.55 8.08
CA LEU A 251 -5.44 -14.78 8.85
C LEU A 251 -4.37 -14.90 9.94
N THR A 252 -4.74 -15.38 11.13
CA THR A 252 -3.77 -15.53 12.22
C THR A 252 -2.92 -16.79 12.01
N PRO A 253 -1.66 -16.81 12.49
CA PRO A 253 -0.83 -18.02 12.49
C PRO A 253 -1.53 -19.25 13.08
N THR A 254 -2.33 -19.07 14.15
CA THR A 254 -3.15 -20.15 14.74
C THR A 254 -4.13 -20.78 13.74
N LEU A 255 -4.77 -19.98 12.88
CA LEU A 255 -5.76 -20.47 11.90
C LEU A 255 -5.10 -21.24 10.75
N VAL A 256 -3.85 -20.93 10.42
CA VAL A 256 -3.12 -21.44 9.25
C VAL A 256 -2.01 -22.43 9.62
N LYS A 257 -2.00 -22.93 10.86
CA LYS A 257 -0.94 -23.81 11.37
C LYS A 257 -0.86 -25.19 10.69
N ASP A 258 -1.98 -25.69 10.20
CA ASP A 258 -2.11 -27.02 9.60
C ASP A 258 -2.14 -26.91 8.06
N VAL A 259 -1.68 -27.95 7.36
CA VAL A 259 -1.64 -27.98 5.89
C VAL A 259 -3.05 -27.76 5.29
N PRO A 260 -3.22 -26.82 4.33
CA PRO A 260 -4.52 -26.56 3.71
C PRO A 260 -4.86 -27.61 2.64
N THR A 261 -6.14 -27.72 2.31
CA THR A 261 -6.59 -28.32 1.05
C THR A 261 -6.57 -27.26 -0.05
N LEU A 262 -6.14 -27.67 -1.24
CA LEU A 262 -6.08 -26.80 -2.41
C LEU A 262 -7.00 -27.33 -3.51
N SER A 263 -7.55 -26.43 -4.33
CA SER A 263 -8.28 -26.80 -5.55
C SER A 263 -8.10 -25.72 -6.63
N TRP A 264 -7.86 -26.18 -7.87
CA TRP A 264 -7.74 -25.38 -9.09
C TRP A 264 -8.31 -26.16 -10.28
N ASN A 265 -8.39 -25.54 -11.45
CA ASN A 265 -8.84 -26.21 -12.67
C ASN A 265 -7.74 -27.12 -13.25
N ALA A 266 -7.52 -28.28 -12.62
CA ALA A 266 -6.47 -29.22 -12.98
C ALA A 266 -6.88 -30.14 -14.14
N ASN A 267 -5.94 -30.41 -15.04
CA ASN A 267 -6.04 -31.53 -15.97
C ASN A 267 -5.48 -32.79 -15.26
N PRO A 268 -6.28 -33.87 -15.10
CA PRO A 268 -5.86 -35.08 -14.39
C PRO A 268 -4.69 -35.82 -15.03
N ASP A 269 -4.40 -35.58 -16.31
CA ASP A 269 -3.31 -36.22 -17.05
C ASP A 269 -1.98 -35.44 -16.97
N LEU A 270 -1.98 -34.26 -16.34
CA LEU A 270 -0.81 -33.38 -16.23
C LEU A 270 -0.24 -33.34 -14.81
N PHE A 271 1.00 -32.84 -14.71
CA PHE A 271 1.71 -32.66 -13.45
C PHE A 271 1.83 -31.18 -13.10
N TYR A 272 1.77 -30.89 -11.80
CA TYR A 272 1.82 -29.53 -11.27
C TYR A 272 2.86 -29.39 -10.16
N THR A 273 3.37 -28.18 -10.00
CA THR A 273 4.15 -27.76 -8.84
C THR A 273 3.31 -26.80 -8.00
N VAL A 274 3.25 -27.04 -6.69
CA VAL A 274 2.59 -26.20 -5.69
C VAL A 274 3.65 -25.60 -4.77
N VAL A 275 3.56 -24.30 -4.50
CA VAL A 275 4.44 -23.60 -3.56
C VAL A 275 3.64 -22.70 -2.63
N ASN A 276 4.08 -22.55 -1.37
CA ASN A 276 3.72 -21.46 -0.46
C ASN A 276 5.02 -20.72 -0.07
N THR A 277 5.08 -19.41 -0.28
CA THR A 277 6.30 -18.62 -0.09
C THR A 277 6.01 -17.28 0.60
N ASP A 278 6.93 -16.85 1.46
CA ASP A 278 6.88 -15.57 2.19
C ASP A 278 7.99 -14.62 1.68
N PRO A 279 7.65 -13.59 0.87
CA PRO A 279 8.63 -12.61 0.39
C PRO A 279 9.05 -11.58 1.45
N ASP A 280 8.39 -11.57 2.60
CA ASP A 280 8.52 -10.54 3.62
C ASP A 280 9.42 -11.00 4.78
N ALA A 281 10.00 -12.19 4.75
CA ALA A 281 10.88 -12.66 5.83
C ALA A 281 12.22 -11.87 5.91
N PRO A 282 12.68 -11.40 7.10
CA PRO A 282 12.02 -11.45 8.41
C PRO A 282 11.02 -10.31 8.69
N SER A 283 11.02 -9.25 7.89
CA SER A 283 9.93 -8.25 7.85
C SER A 283 9.85 -7.62 6.45
N ARG A 284 8.67 -7.17 6.02
CA ARG A 284 8.49 -6.51 4.70
C ARG A 284 9.36 -5.26 4.56
N ALA A 285 9.64 -4.57 5.67
CA ALA A 285 10.50 -3.39 5.71
C ALA A 285 11.99 -3.70 5.53
N ASP A 286 12.45 -4.90 5.92
CA ASP A 286 13.83 -5.37 5.78
C ASP A 286 13.86 -6.88 5.44
N PRO A 287 13.48 -7.26 4.20
CA PRO A 287 13.21 -8.66 3.84
C PRO A 287 14.49 -9.41 3.45
N VAL A 288 15.53 -9.37 4.30
CA VAL A 288 16.86 -9.95 4.03
C VAL A 288 16.86 -11.48 3.87
N SER A 289 15.81 -12.17 4.30
CA SER A 289 15.63 -13.61 4.14
C SER A 289 14.68 -13.98 3.01
N ARG A 290 14.22 -13.02 2.20
CA ARG A 290 13.26 -13.28 1.13
C ARG A 290 13.82 -14.22 0.06
N GLU A 291 13.02 -15.11 -0.49
CA GLU A 291 11.75 -15.58 0.05
C GLU A 291 12.00 -16.68 1.10
N PHE A 292 11.09 -16.86 2.06
CA PHE A 292 11.06 -18.03 2.92
C PHE A 292 10.04 -19.04 2.39
N ALA A 293 10.49 -20.22 1.98
CA ALA A 293 9.61 -21.26 1.45
C ALA A 293 8.88 -22.02 2.58
N HIS A 294 7.57 -21.83 2.67
CA HIS A 294 6.70 -22.50 3.63
C HIS A 294 6.27 -23.89 3.17
N TRP A 295 6.16 -24.11 1.87
CA TRP A 295 5.75 -25.40 1.31
C TRP A 295 6.18 -25.53 -0.15
N LEU A 296 6.60 -26.72 -0.57
CA LEU A 296 6.94 -26.99 -1.97
C LEU A 296 6.67 -28.46 -2.30
N VAL A 297 5.81 -28.70 -3.28
CA VAL A 297 5.45 -30.04 -3.76
C VAL A 297 5.51 -30.02 -5.28
N GLY A 298 6.35 -30.87 -5.85
CA GLY A 298 6.42 -31.08 -7.30
C GLY A 298 5.68 -32.35 -7.72
N ASN A 299 5.55 -32.56 -9.03
CA ASN A 299 4.94 -33.77 -9.61
C ASN A 299 3.55 -34.13 -9.04
N VAL A 300 2.73 -33.12 -8.71
CA VAL A 300 1.34 -33.33 -8.29
C VAL A 300 0.51 -33.76 -9.50
N PRO A 301 -0.04 -34.99 -9.56
CA PRO A 301 -0.87 -35.43 -10.67
C PRO A 301 -2.29 -34.84 -10.55
N GLY A 302 -2.74 -34.09 -11.56
CA GLY A 302 -4.00 -33.35 -11.45
C GLY A 302 -3.98 -32.40 -10.26
N ASP A 303 -4.90 -32.58 -9.32
CA ASP A 303 -4.97 -31.84 -8.04
C ASP A 303 -4.69 -32.73 -6.81
N ASP A 304 -4.21 -33.96 -6.99
CA ASP A 304 -3.89 -34.89 -5.89
C ASP A 304 -2.51 -34.59 -5.27
N ILE A 305 -2.46 -33.55 -4.45
CA ILE A 305 -1.22 -33.10 -3.78
C ILE A 305 -0.58 -34.22 -2.94
N ALA A 306 -1.38 -35.11 -2.37
CA ALA A 306 -0.87 -36.20 -1.54
C ALA A 306 -0.02 -37.20 -2.33
N ALA A 307 -0.26 -37.33 -3.65
CA ALA A 307 0.52 -38.15 -4.56
C ALA A 307 1.76 -37.44 -5.14
N GLY A 308 1.97 -36.15 -4.83
CA GLY A 308 3.12 -35.38 -5.29
C GLY A 308 4.43 -35.70 -4.57
N ASP A 309 5.54 -35.29 -5.17
CA ASP A 309 6.88 -35.31 -4.58
C ASP A 309 7.07 -34.10 -3.65
N ARG A 310 7.01 -34.33 -2.35
CA ARG A 310 7.12 -33.28 -1.33
C ARG A 310 8.58 -32.89 -1.12
N LEU A 311 8.99 -31.82 -1.78
CA LEU A 311 10.34 -31.24 -1.68
C LEU A 311 10.54 -30.47 -0.37
N MET A 312 9.52 -29.75 0.11
CA MET A 312 9.57 -29.09 1.41
C MET A 312 8.27 -29.34 2.16
N GLN A 313 8.34 -29.77 3.43
CA GLN A 313 7.15 -29.95 4.27
C GLN A 313 6.45 -28.61 4.54
N TYR A 314 5.14 -28.64 4.76
CA TYR A 314 4.38 -27.45 5.13
C TYR A 314 4.78 -26.98 6.53
N VAL A 315 5.04 -25.69 6.68
CA VAL A 315 5.15 -24.98 7.96
C VAL A 315 4.23 -23.77 7.93
N GLY A 316 3.50 -23.55 9.02
CA GLY A 316 2.54 -22.44 9.13
C GLY A 316 3.21 -21.06 9.13
N ALA A 317 2.39 -20.01 9.18
CA ALA A 317 2.89 -18.64 9.32
C ALA A 317 3.68 -18.46 10.62
N GLY A 318 4.83 -17.78 10.55
CA GLY A 318 5.70 -17.54 11.71
C GLY A 318 6.30 -16.13 11.77
N PRO A 319 5.52 -15.05 11.52
CA PRO A 319 6.04 -13.69 11.54
C PRO A 319 6.42 -13.28 12.97
N SER A 320 7.61 -12.71 13.15
CA SER A 320 8.11 -12.33 14.46
C SER A 320 7.32 -11.17 15.07
N LEU A 321 7.30 -11.08 16.41
CA LEU A 321 6.65 -9.97 17.10
C LEU A 321 7.23 -8.63 16.63
N GLY A 322 6.36 -7.76 16.09
CA GLY A 322 6.74 -6.45 15.59
C GLY A 322 7.27 -6.41 14.15
N SER A 323 7.29 -7.54 13.41
CA SER A 323 7.65 -7.54 11.98
C SER A 323 6.52 -7.07 11.05
N GLY A 324 5.30 -6.96 11.59
CA GLY A 324 4.10 -6.57 10.86
C GLY A 324 3.49 -7.72 10.06
N LEU A 325 2.66 -7.37 9.08
CA LEU A 325 2.04 -8.35 8.17
C LEU A 325 3.04 -8.87 7.14
N HIS A 326 3.10 -10.19 7.01
CA HIS A 326 3.80 -10.91 5.95
C HIS A 326 2.80 -11.49 4.96
N ARG A 327 3.14 -11.50 3.67
CA ARG A 327 2.36 -12.14 2.61
C ARG A 327 2.73 -13.62 2.51
N TYR A 328 1.74 -14.51 2.48
CA TYR A 328 1.93 -15.94 2.29
C TYR A 328 1.31 -16.35 0.97
N VAL A 329 2.14 -16.52 -0.04
CA VAL A 329 1.73 -16.62 -1.44
C VAL A 329 1.71 -18.08 -1.89
N PHE A 330 0.52 -18.59 -2.17
CA PHE A 330 0.33 -19.89 -2.79
C PHE A 330 0.29 -19.78 -4.30
N LEU A 331 1.06 -20.61 -4.99
CA LEU A 331 1.11 -20.65 -6.46
C LEU A 331 1.05 -22.08 -6.96
N VAL A 332 0.40 -22.26 -8.11
CA VAL A 332 0.39 -23.51 -8.88
C VAL A 332 0.96 -23.26 -10.26
N TYR A 333 1.94 -24.07 -10.64
CA TYR A 333 2.52 -24.09 -11.98
C TYR A 333 2.20 -25.40 -12.68
N GLN A 334 1.83 -25.33 -13.96
CA GLN A 334 1.76 -26.52 -14.79
C GLN A 334 3.17 -26.92 -15.22
N GLN A 335 3.55 -28.17 -14.99
CA GLN A 335 4.85 -28.68 -15.44
C GLN A 335 4.79 -29.08 -16.93
N PRO A 336 5.92 -29.00 -17.65
CA PRO A 336 5.98 -29.45 -19.04
C PRO A 336 5.86 -30.98 -19.17
N ALA A 337 6.23 -31.71 -18.12
CA ALA A 337 6.11 -33.16 -17.96
C ALA A 337 6.29 -33.51 -16.47
N LYS A 338 6.31 -34.81 -16.14
CA LYS A 338 6.87 -35.24 -14.85
C LYS A 338 8.36 -34.87 -14.80
N LEU A 339 8.79 -34.25 -13.70
CA LEU A 339 10.14 -33.73 -13.52
C LEU A 339 10.95 -34.58 -12.54
N GLU A 340 12.27 -34.55 -12.68
CA GLU A 340 13.20 -35.07 -11.68
C GLU A 340 13.80 -33.88 -10.93
N PHE A 341 13.49 -33.77 -9.63
CA PHE A 341 13.96 -32.67 -8.78
C PHE A 341 15.25 -33.06 -8.07
N ASP A 342 16.30 -32.25 -8.27
CA ASP A 342 17.58 -32.38 -7.55
C ASP A 342 17.56 -31.62 -6.19
N GLU A 343 16.46 -30.94 -5.87
CA GLU A 343 16.29 -30.23 -4.60
C GLU A 343 16.30 -31.20 -3.41
N PRO A 344 16.84 -30.75 -2.27
CA PRO A 344 16.76 -31.52 -1.04
C PRO A 344 15.31 -31.66 -0.58
N ARG A 345 15.01 -32.77 0.09
CA ARG A 345 13.73 -32.98 0.79
C ARG A 345 13.89 -32.38 2.19
N ILE A 346 13.25 -31.24 2.42
CA ILE A 346 13.39 -30.44 3.64
C ILE A 346 12.19 -30.68 4.56
N ASP A 347 12.49 -31.08 5.79
CA ASP A 347 11.51 -31.25 6.86
C ASP A 347 11.11 -29.90 7.48
N MET A 348 10.43 -29.88 8.62
CA MET A 348 9.90 -28.67 9.25
C MET A 348 11.00 -27.79 9.92
N THR A 349 12.20 -27.70 9.36
CA THR A 349 13.31 -26.87 9.87
C THR A 349 13.47 -25.59 9.05
N ALA A 350 14.04 -24.52 9.65
CA ALA A 350 14.30 -23.27 8.93
C ALA A 350 15.48 -23.35 7.95
N GLU A 351 16.36 -24.34 8.11
CA GLU A 351 17.53 -24.52 7.26
C GLU A 351 17.09 -24.77 5.80
N ASN A 352 17.73 -24.10 4.85
CA ASN A 352 17.44 -24.18 3.41
C ASN A 352 16.05 -23.70 2.96
N ARG A 353 15.26 -23.08 3.84
CA ARG A 353 14.00 -22.41 3.47
C ARG A 353 14.16 -20.94 3.13
N ARG A 354 15.16 -20.27 3.71
CA ARG A 354 15.47 -18.84 3.50
C ARG A 354 16.13 -18.62 2.14
N ALA A 355 16.02 -17.40 1.61
CA ALA A 355 16.61 -17.02 0.33
C ALA A 355 16.15 -17.91 -0.84
N PHE A 356 14.97 -18.54 -0.71
CA PHE A 356 14.30 -19.21 -1.80
C PHE A 356 13.87 -18.18 -2.85
N SER A 357 13.75 -18.60 -4.10
CA SER A 357 13.19 -17.78 -5.16
C SER A 357 12.34 -18.65 -6.07
N ILE A 358 11.02 -18.45 -6.03
CA ILE A 358 10.12 -19.20 -6.91
C ILE A 358 10.40 -18.88 -8.38
N ALA A 359 10.79 -17.65 -8.70
CA ALA A 359 11.16 -17.26 -10.06
C ALA A 359 12.36 -18.07 -10.59
N ASN A 360 13.41 -18.25 -9.78
CA ASN A 360 14.56 -19.06 -10.16
C ASN A 360 14.20 -20.55 -10.27
N PHE A 361 13.37 -21.07 -9.36
CA PHE A 361 12.89 -22.45 -9.41
C PHE A 361 12.06 -22.70 -10.68
N ALA A 362 11.10 -21.83 -10.99
CA ALA A 362 10.27 -21.90 -12.18
C ALA A 362 11.11 -21.84 -13.47
N LYS A 363 12.14 -20.98 -13.50
CA LYS A 363 13.08 -20.91 -14.63
C LYS A 363 13.91 -22.19 -14.77
N LYS A 364 14.44 -22.73 -13.66
CA LYS A 364 15.26 -23.95 -13.66
C LYS A 364 14.52 -25.14 -14.25
N TYR A 365 13.23 -25.28 -13.93
CA TYR A 365 12.39 -26.39 -14.35
C TYR A 365 11.47 -26.09 -15.54
N ASN A 366 11.62 -24.92 -16.17
CA ASN A 366 10.81 -24.48 -17.31
C ASN A 366 9.29 -24.59 -17.04
N LEU A 367 8.88 -24.08 -15.87
CA LEU A 367 7.48 -24.11 -15.44
C LEU A 367 6.61 -23.04 -16.11
N GLY A 368 7.22 -22.00 -16.68
CA GLY A 368 6.50 -20.84 -17.22
C GLY A 368 5.90 -19.96 -16.12
N ASP A 369 4.76 -19.34 -16.42
CA ASP A 369 4.00 -18.50 -15.49
C ASP A 369 3.05 -19.36 -14.63
N PRO A 370 2.70 -18.93 -13.40
CA PRO A 370 1.76 -19.67 -12.58
C PRO A 370 0.37 -19.65 -13.21
N ILE A 371 -0.32 -20.80 -13.18
CA ILE A 371 -1.67 -20.92 -13.74
C ILE A 371 -2.75 -20.49 -12.75
N ALA A 372 -2.51 -20.71 -11.45
CA ALA A 372 -3.41 -20.33 -10.37
C ALA A 372 -2.59 -19.84 -9.17
N GLY A 373 -3.17 -18.93 -8.39
CA GLY A 373 -2.55 -18.50 -7.15
C GLY A 373 -3.51 -17.76 -6.24
N ASN A 374 -3.15 -17.67 -4.97
CA ASN A 374 -3.88 -16.90 -3.96
C ASN A 374 -2.90 -16.59 -2.83
N PHE A 375 -3.24 -15.67 -1.94
CA PHE A 375 -2.38 -15.34 -0.81
C PHE A 375 -3.19 -14.75 0.34
N TYR A 376 -2.68 -14.90 1.55
CA TYR A 376 -3.19 -14.21 2.74
C TYR A 376 -2.06 -13.38 3.37
N GLN A 377 -2.41 -12.55 4.35
CA GLN A 377 -1.44 -11.86 5.18
C GLN A 377 -1.54 -12.35 6.63
N ALA A 378 -0.42 -12.46 7.34
CA ALA A 378 -0.42 -12.76 8.77
C ALA A 378 0.64 -11.95 9.51
N GLU A 379 0.30 -11.54 10.72
CA GLU A 379 1.22 -10.97 11.70
C GLU A 379 1.26 -11.85 12.95
N TYR A 380 2.09 -11.48 13.91
CA TYR A 380 2.34 -12.27 15.11
C TYR A 380 1.05 -12.61 15.88
N ASP A 381 0.95 -13.86 16.33
CA ASP A 381 0.05 -14.28 17.41
C ASP A 381 0.77 -15.23 18.38
N ASP A 382 0.07 -15.67 19.42
CA ASP A 382 0.65 -16.50 20.48
C ASP A 382 1.03 -17.93 20.04
N TYR A 383 0.72 -18.35 18.81
CA TYR A 383 1.15 -19.63 18.25
C TYR A 383 2.53 -19.55 17.58
N VAL A 384 2.99 -18.36 17.18
CA VAL A 384 4.29 -18.16 16.51
C VAL A 384 5.47 -18.77 17.27
N PRO A 385 5.58 -18.67 18.61
CA PRO A 385 6.67 -19.33 19.34
C PRO A 385 6.72 -20.86 19.12
N THR A 386 5.57 -21.51 18.94
CA THR A 386 5.51 -22.95 18.61
C THR A 386 6.04 -23.22 17.21
N VAL A 387 5.75 -22.34 16.25
CA VAL A 387 6.28 -22.44 14.88
C VAL A 387 7.80 -22.23 14.87
N HIS A 388 8.32 -21.27 15.64
CA HIS A 388 9.77 -21.03 15.78
C HIS A 388 10.48 -22.24 16.42
N GLU A 389 9.90 -22.85 17.45
CA GLU A 389 10.42 -24.08 18.05
C GLU A 389 10.47 -25.23 17.04
N GLN A 390 9.40 -25.44 16.25
CA GLN A 390 9.38 -26.45 15.17
C GLN A 390 10.48 -26.21 14.15
N LEU A 391 10.67 -24.94 13.75
CA LEU A 391 11.68 -24.50 12.81
C LEU A 391 13.11 -24.54 13.37
N GLY A 392 13.27 -24.69 14.68
CA GLY A 392 14.56 -24.70 15.38
C GLY A 392 15.24 -23.33 15.46
N ILE A 393 14.46 -22.24 15.58
CA ILE A 393 14.96 -20.85 15.60
C ILE A 393 14.52 -20.06 16.83
#